data_AF-A0A947BW01-F1
#
_entry.id   AF-A0A947BW01-F1
#
_cell.length_a   1.000
_cell.length_b   1.000
_cell.length_c   1.000
_cell.angle_alpha   90.00
_cell.angle_beta   90.00
_cell.angle_gamma   90.00
#
_symmetry.space_group_name_H-M   'P 1'
#
loop_
_entity.id
_entity.type
_entity.pdbx_description
1 polymer ?
#
loop_
_entity_poly.entity_id
_entity_poly.type
_entity_poly.pdbx_seq_one_letter_code
_entity_poly.pdbx_strand_id
1 'polypeptide(L)' 'MTITANLLMAIAAGGALGAVSRFLIQHITTLWFGITFPWGTMLVNVLGCLSIGM' A
#
# COMPACT_ATOMS: atom_id res chain seq x y z
N MET A 1 -22.79 15.54 2.36
CA MET A 1 -21.63 14.65 2.57
C MET A 1 -21.25 14.73 4.04
N THR A 2 -21.79 13.84 4.87
CA THR A 2 -21.52 13.84 6.32
C THR A 2 -20.34 12.94 6.61
N ILE A 3 -19.26 13.50 7.14
CA ILE A 3 -18.11 12.73 7.61
C ILE A 3 -18.52 12.07 8.93
N THR A 4 -18.72 10.76 8.92
CA THR A 4 -19.06 9.99 10.12
C THR A 4 -17.80 9.42 10.77
N ALA A 5 -17.85 9.21 12.09
CA ALA A 5 -16.74 8.58 12.80
C ALA A 5 -16.38 7.20 12.22
N ASN A 6 -17.39 6.42 11.81
CA ASN A 6 -17.18 5.12 11.19
C ASN A 6 -16.41 5.21 9.86
N LEU A 7 -16.72 6.21 9.02
CA LEU A 7 -15.99 6.45 7.78
C LEU A 7 -14.52 6.79 8.06
N LEU A 8 -14.26 7.70 9.00
CA LEU A 8 -12.90 8.06 9.40
C LEU A 8 -12.10 6.86 9.91
N MET A 9 -12.72 6.01 10.74
CA MET A 9 -12.07 4.79 11.22
C MET A 9 -11.75 3.81 10.10
N ALA A 10 -12.65 3.63 9.12
CA ALA A 10 -12.40 2.78 7.96
C ALA A 10 -11.25 3.32 7.09
N ILE A 11 -11.23 4.63 6.83
CA ILE A 11 -10.14 5.29 6.08
C ILE A 11 -8.81 5.14 6.83
N ALA A 12 -8.81 5.38 8.15
CA ALA A 12 -7.61 5.25 8.97
C ALA A 12 -7.08 3.82 9.00
N ALA A 13 -7.95 2.82 9.16
CA ALA A 13 -7.57 1.42 9.14
C ALA A 13 -7.01 1.00 7.78
N GLY A 14 -7.68 1.35 6.68
CA GLY A 14 -7.22 1.07 5.33
C GLY A 14 -5.90 1.76 5.00
N GLY A 15 -5.76 3.04 5.39
CA GLY A 15 -4.54 3.82 5.21
C GLY A 15 -3.36 3.28 6.00
N ALA A 16 -3.57 2.89 7.27
CA ALA A 16 -2.54 2.29 8.10
C ALA A 16 -2.06 0.95 7.53
N LEU A 17 -2.98 0.06 7.15
CA LEU A 17 -2.65 -1.22 6.51
C LEU A 17 -1.88 -0.99 5.21
N GLY A 18 -2.38 -0.12 4.32
CA GLY A 18 -1.72 0.18 3.05
C GLY A 18 -0.31 0.76 3.22
N ALA A 19 -0.11 1.66 4.19
CA ALA A 19 1.19 2.25 4.47
C ALA A 19 2.20 1.21 4.99
N VAL A 20 1.78 0.36 5.94
CA VAL A 20 2.65 -0.70 6.49
C VAL A 20 2.98 -1.73 5.42
N SER A 21 2.00 -2.20 4.64
CA SER A 21 2.25 -3.12 3.52
C SER A 21 3.22 -2.54 2.50
N ARG A 22 3.08 -1.25 2.16
CA ARG A 22 4.00 -0.57 1.23
C ARG A 22 5.43 -0.55 1.76
N PHE A 23 5.61 -0.23 3.04
CA PHE A 23 6.94 -0.22 3.68
C PHE A 23 7.57 -1.62 3.66
N LEU A 24 6.82 -2.64 4.07
CA LEU A 24 7.32 -4.02 4.11
C LEU A 24 7.69 -4.54 2.73
N ILE A 25 6.85 -4.33 1.72
CA ILE A 25 7.14 -4.75 0.34
C ILE A 25 8.39 -4.03 -0.18
N GLN A 26 8.54 -2.74 0.10
CA GLN A 26 9.75 -2.01 -0.28
C GLN A 26 11.01 -2.56 0.41
N HIS A 27 10.92 -2.91 1.68
CA HIS A 27 12.03 -3.52 2.41
C HIS A 27 12.41 -4.91 1.85
N ILE A 28 11.43 -5.79 1.68
CA ILE A 28 11.63 -7.15 1.16
C ILE A 28 12.22 -7.12 -0.25
N THR A 29 11.67 -6.28 -1.13
CA THR A 29 12.17 -6.17 -2.51
C THR A 29 13.56 -5.59 -2.58
N THR A 30 13.92 -4.66 -1.69
CA THR A 30 15.29 -4.15 -1.56
C THR A 30 16.25 -5.26 -1.14
N LEU A 31 15.85 -6.13 -0.20
CA LEU A 31 16.67 -7.26 0.24
C LEU A 31 16.90 -8.31 -0.86
N TRP A 32 15.87 -8.58 -1.67
CA TRP A 32 15.89 -9.69 -2.63
C TRP A 32 16.38 -9.28 -4.02
N PHE A 33 16.01 -8.09 -4.48
CA PHE A 33 16.29 -7.60 -5.83
C PHE A 33 17.28 -6.43 -5.86
N GLY A 34 17.71 -5.92 -4.70
CA GLY A 34 18.58 -4.75 -4.59
C GLY A 34 17.86 -3.44 -4.88
N ILE A 35 18.66 -2.38 -5.10
CA ILE A 35 18.17 -0.99 -5.28
C ILE A 35 18.30 -0.46 -6.71
N THR A 36 18.74 -1.29 -7.65
CA THR A 36 18.94 -0.90 -9.07
C THR A 36 17.63 -0.52 -9.76
N PHE A 37 16.51 -1.10 -9.34
CA PHE A 37 15.18 -0.77 -9.84
C PHE A 37 14.17 -0.75 -8.68
N PRO A 38 13.19 0.18 -8.66
CA PRO A 38 12.25 0.34 -7.56
C PRO A 38 11.13 -0.73 -7.59
N TRP A 39 11.51 -2.00 -7.48
CA TRP A 39 10.62 -3.16 -7.50
C TRP A 39 9.47 -3.05 -6.50
N GLY A 40 9.77 -2.61 -5.27
CA GLY A 40 8.76 -2.43 -4.23
C GLY A 40 7.70 -1.39 -4.61
N THR A 41 8.13 -0.25 -5.17
CA THR A 41 7.19 0.78 -5.63
C THR A 41 6.36 0.30 -6.82
N MET A 42 6.95 -0.45 -7.76
CA MET A 42 6.19 -1.02 -8.88
C MET A 42 5.11 -1.99 -8.39
N LEU A 43 5.48 -2.95 -7.54
CA LEU A 43 4.58 -3.99 -7.05
C LEU A 43 3.38 -3.43 -6.29
N VAL A 44 3.59 -2.49 -5.37
CA VAL A 44 2.49 -1.91 -4.57
C VAL A 44 1.49 -1.15 -5.45
N ASN A 45 1.94 -0.49 -6.53
CA ASN A 45 1.06 0.22 -7.44
C ASN A 45 0.23 -0.77 -8.30
N VAL A 46 0.88 -1.78 -8.88
CA VAL A 46 0.16 -2.79 -9.70
C VAL A 46 -0.87 -3.52 -8.86
N LEU A 47 -0.51 -3.99 -7.67
CA LEU A 47 -1.43 -4.67 -6.76
C LEU A 47 -2.54 -3.74 -6.26
N GLY A 48 -2.23 -2.47 -5.99
CA GLY A 48 -3.21 -1.46 -5.58
C GLY A 48 -4.24 -1.18 -6.67
N CYS A 49 -3.78 -0.94 -7.90
CA CYS A 49 -4.66 -0.74 -9.05
C CYS A 49 -5.53 -1.98 -9.32
N LEU A 50 -4.95 -3.19 -9.21
CA LEU A 50 -5.71 -4.43 -9.35
C LEU A 50 -6.80 -4.54 -8.27
N SER A 51 -6.47 -4.27 -7.01
CA SER A 51 -7.42 -4.34 -5.89
C SER A 51 -8.55 -3.32 -5.99
N ILE A 52 -8.30 -2.15 -6.60
CA ILE A 52 -9.33 -1.12 -6.82
C ILE A 52 -10.21 -1.46 -8.04
N GLY A 53 -9.64 -2.13 -9.05
CA GLY A 53 -10.33 -2.44 -10.30
C GLY A 53 -11.14 -3.74 -10.30
N MET A 54 -10.91 -4.64 -9.34
CA MET A 54 -11.69 -5.87 -9.11
C MET A 54 -12.90 -5.59 -8.22
#